data_AF-A0A1M6DQB7-F1
#
_entry.id   AF-A0A1M6DQB7-F1
#
_cell.length_a   1.000
_cell.length_b   1.000
_cell.length_c   1.000
_cell.angle_alpha   90.00
_cell.angle_beta   90.00
_cell.angle_gamma   90.00
#
_symmetry.space_group_name_H-M   'P 1'
#
loop_
_entity.id
_entity.type
_entity.pdbx_description
1 polymer ?
#
loop_
_entity_poly.entity_id
_entity_poly.type
_entity_poly.pdbx_seq_one_letter_code
_entity_poly.pdbx_strand_id
1 'polypeptide(L)'
;MKNKLLKVVVTNLSLIIFTSIFGYEVNALEINPDINGDNIINEEDLNELSKYYNTNREQFDFNKDGIVDIYDFTIISKYINSDLYKTYNSSGVLIQSFKVGEIDKAIQLAVTVNGRVLNNNDGQTIWDKTAYWGFNGEASIGKYDNLYDAIKHTDNLLGGRVFTQYGTEILNNSINFKRAIGVTNTSGLNFREAPSTSSKVISVLSDGVMVEILGKNSEFYQIRLYKKDGTFTLGYVHQLYLDIIQDDNVESNFGYIAAKYESNFKVGAISDNPQDKGGPSFGMFQLAKNGSLGAFMIWLQSENNYIYTILNNAKVADSDSYGTNYKAAWKSIAINNYEEFFRVQLKFVKGQYYDQFLRICKNNGYDPGVLLSYYSTKNMIFSTSIQHGANGAFNIISSVDKNVSIKDFITNVYDNRLNQISQSYPIDSDIYIGVKKRYISESGDIKRSYDREISY
;
A
#
# COMPACT_ATOMS: atom_id res chain seq x y z
N MET A 1 14.42 -43.92 -35.39
CA MET A 1 13.14 -44.05 -34.64
C MET A 1 12.98 -42.77 -33.83
N LYS A 2 12.29 -41.75 -34.35
CA LYS A 2 10.93 -41.36 -33.92
C LYS A 2 10.75 -41.40 -32.40
N ASN A 3 10.60 -40.20 -31.82
CA ASN A 3 9.76 -39.85 -30.66
C ASN A 3 9.54 -40.94 -29.61
N LYS A 4 10.17 -40.77 -28.44
CA LYS A 4 9.54 -40.84 -27.10
C LYS A 4 10.63 -41.07 -26.06
N LEU A 5 10.89 -40.08 -25.21
CA LEU A 5 10.61 -40.13 -23.76
C LEU A 5 11.24 -38.92 -23.09
N LEU A 6 10.55 -37.79 -23.28
CA LEU A 6 10.45 -36.70 -22.33
C LEU A 6 9.71 -37.24 -21.09
N LYS A 7 10.38 -37.37 -19.93
CA LYS A 7 9.81 -37.29 -18.57
C LYS A 7 10.85 -37.68 -17.51
N VAL A 8 10.80 -36.96 -16.36
CA VAL A 8 11.52 -37.19 -15.08
C VAL A 8 12.94 -36.57 -15.12
N VAL A 9 13.31 -35.47 -14.44
CA VAL A 9 12.96 -34.90 -13.13
C VAL A 9 13.15 -33.38 -13.19
N VAL A 10 12.15 -32.59 -12.77
CA VAL A 10 12.35 -31.21 -12.32
C VAL A 10 12.21 -31.24 -10.80
N THR A 11 13.30 -31.12 -10.07
CA THR A 11 13.30 -30.76 -8.64
C THR A 11 14.58 -30.02 -8.28
N ASN A 12 14.39 -28.80 -7.77
CA ASN A 12 15.19 -28.06 -6.79
C ASN A 12 16.69 -27.88 -7.03
N LEU A 13 17.11 -26.62 -7.20
CA LEU A 13 18.23 -26.09 -6.40
C LEU A 13 18.14 -24.57 -6.27
N SER A 14 17.85 -24.15 -5.05
CA SER A 14 17.97 -22.79 -4.53
C SER A 14 19.36 -22.56 -3.93
N LEU A 15 20.00 -21.46 -4.33
CA LEU A 15 20.94 -20.58 -3.60
C LEU A 15 22.29 -21.14 -3.08
N ILE A 16 23.27 -20.22 -2.90
CA ILE A 16 24.54 -20.27 -2.11
C ILE A 16 25.79 -20.58 -2.97
N ILE A 17 26.91 -19.82 -3.04
CA ILE A 17 27.50 -18.71 -2.26
C ILE A 17 28.55 -17.96 -3.12
N PHE A 18 28.78 -16.70 -2.77
CA PHE A 18 29.90 -15.82 -3.15
C PHE A 18 31.26 -16.35 -2.68
N THR A 19 32.28 -16.41 -3.55
CA THR A 19 33.68 -16.15 -3.14
C THR A 19 34.41 -15.37 -4.22
N SER A 20 34.83 -14.17 -3.87
CA SER A 20 35.76 -13.31 -4.60
C SER A 20 37.15 -13.94 -4.69
N ILE A 21 37.82 -13.86 -5.84
CA ILE A 21 39.29 -13.85 -5.92
C ILE A 21 39.77 -13.33 -7.29
N PHE A 22 40.69 -12.36 -7.20
CA PHE A 22 41.68 -11.85 -8.15
C PHE A 22 41.24 -11.22 -9.48
N GLY A 23 41.60 -9.94 -9.60
CA GLY A 23 41.55 -9.17 -10.83
C GLY A 23 42.42 -9.76 -11.93
N TYR A 24 41.78 -9.97 -13.06
CA TYR A 24 42.30 -9.65 -14.38
C TYR A 24 41.20 -8.84 -15.04
N GLU A 25 41.47 -7.59 -15.44
CA GLU A 25 40.67 -6.93 -16.46
C GLU A 25 40.89 -7.71 -17.75
N VAL A 26 40.08 -8.75 -17.95
CA VAL A 26 39.91 -9.35 -19.27
C VAL A 26 39.01 -8.37 -20.00
N ASN A 27 39.54 -7.70 -21.01
CA ASN A 27 38.71 -7.05 -22.03
C ASN A 27 37.67 -8.09 -22.46
N ALA A 28 36.42 -7.92 -22.03
CA ALA A 28 35.33 -8.73 -22.53
C ALA A 28 35.30 -8.47 -24.04
N LEU A 29 35.73 -9.46 -24.82
CA LEU A 29 35.53 -9.45 -26.26
C LEU A 29 34.05 -9.19 -26.49
N GLU A 30 33.77 -8.06 -27.14
CA GLU A 30 32.42 -7.62 -27.43
C GLU A 30 31.79 -8.68 -28.35
N ILE A 31 30.85 -9.47 -27.80
CA ILE A 31 30.10 -10.46 -28.58
C ILE A 31 29.35 -9.68 -29.66
N ASN A 32 29.56 -10.02 -30.94
CA ASN A 32 28.76 -9.49 -32.03
C ASN A 32 27.56 -10.44 -32.27
N PRO A 33 26.34 -10.08 -31.84
CA PRO A 33 25.18 -10.93 -31.98
C PRO A 33 24.51 -10.88 -33.36
N ASP A 34 24.92 -9.95 -34.22
CA ASP A 34 24.52 -9.91 -35.63
C ASP A 34 25.42 -10.85 -36.43
N ILE A 35 24.90 -12.06 -36.68
CA ILE A 35 25.63 -13.18 -37.27
C ILE A 35 25.53 -13.14 -38.79
N ASN A 36 24.40 -12.67 -39.33
CA ASN A 36 24.15 -12.61 -40.77
C ASN A 36 24.67 -11.29 -41.41
N GLY A 37 25.02 -10.28 -40.59
CA GLY A 37 25.62 -9.01 -41.01
C GLY A 37 24.63 -8.02 -41.61
N ASP A 38 23.33 -8.17 -41.36
CA ASP A 38 22.28 -7.31 -41.91
C ASP A 38 21.97 -6.08 -41.03
N ASN A 39 22.65 -5.95 -39.89
CA ASN A 39 22.43 -4.95 -38.83
C ASN A 39 21.09 -5.07 -38.08
N ILE A 40 20.43 -6.23 -38.12
CA ILE A 40 19.16 -6.53 -37.46
C ILE A 40 19.28 -7.83 -36.66
N ILE A 41 19.50 -7.71 -35.35
CA ILE A 41 19.61 -8.89 -34.47
C ILE A 41 18.23 -9.54 -34.26
N ASN A 42 17.96 -10.68 -34.91
CA ASN A 42 16.66 -11.35 -34.91
C ASN A 42 16.75 -12.89 -35.13
N GLU A 43 15.64 -13.61 -35.27
CA GLU A 43 15.65 -15.08 -35.42
C GLU A 43 16.48 -15.58 -36.62
N GLU A 44 16.67 -14.75 -37.65
CA GLU A 44 17.54 -15.01 -38.79
C GLU A 44 19.02 -15.17 -38.38
N ASP A 45 19.47 -14.54 -37.29
CA ASP A 45 20.81 -14.74 -36.73
C ASP A 45 20.95 -16.09 -36.01
N LEU A 46 19.91 -16.57 -35.30
CA LEU A 46 19.90 -17.95 -34.79
C LEU A 46 19.94 -18.94 -35.94
N ASN A 47 19.21 -18.65 -37.02
CA ASN A 47 19.19 -19.49 -38.21
C ASN A 47 20.55 -19.49 -38.91
N GLU A 48 21.25 -18.36 -38.97
CA GLU A 48 22.61 -18.29 -39.50
C GLU A 48 23.58 -19.08 -38.62
N LEU A 49 23.51 -18.90 -37.29
CA LEU A 49 24.32 -19.64 -36.32
C LEU A 49 24.08 -21.15 -36.41
N SER A 50 22.84 -21.59 -36.69
CA SER A 50 22.44 -23.00 -36.87
C SER A 50 23.30 -23.76 -37.88
N LYS A 51 23.83 -23.06 -38.88
CA LYS A 51 24.69 -23.66 -39.93
C LYS A 51 26.04 -24.13 -39.40
N TYR A 52 26.45 -23.65 -38.23
CA TYR A 52 27.74 -23.94 -37.62
C TYR A 52 27.62 -24.84 -36.38
N TYR A 53 26.42 -25.33 -36.04
CA TYR A 53 26.20 -26.22 -34.92
C TYR A 53 27.08 -27.48 -35.01
N ASN A 54 27.70 -27.86 -33.89
CA ASN A 54 28.63 -28.98 -33.75
C ASN A 54 29.91 -28.84 -34.61
N THR A 55 30.41 -27.61 -34.76
CA THR A 55 31.70 -27.31 -35.40
C THR A 55 32.65 -26.61 -34.43
N ASN A 56 33.94 -26.51 -34.77
CA ASN A 56 34.96 -25.82 -33.97
C ASN A 56 35.27 -24.41 -34.50
N ARG A 57 34.26 -23.72 -35.05
CA ARG A 57 34.41 -22.37 -35.59
C ARG A 57 34.52 -21.37 -34.45
N GLU A 58 35.74 -21.00 -34.09
CA GLU A 58 36.05 -20.07 -32.98
C GLU A 58 35.25 -18.75 -33.00
N GLN A 59 34.92 -18.24 -34.20
CA GLN A 59 34.14 -17.00 -34.37
C GLN A 59 32.68 -17.10 -33.91
N PHE A 60 32.15 -18.31 -33.73
CA PHE A 60 30.76 -18.60 -33.32
C PHE A 60 30.68 -19.39 -32.01
N ASP A 61 31.83 -19.68 -31.40
CA ASP A 61 31.98 -20.30 -30.08
C ASP A 61 32.08 -19.16 -29.04
N PHE A 62 30.92 -18.70 -28.58
CA PHE A 62 30.78 -17.55 -27.70
C PHE A 62 31.09 -17.89 -26.24
N ASN A 63 30.86 -19.14 -25.82
CA ASN A 63 31.18 -19.61 -24.47
C ASN A 63 32.65 -20.07 -24.31
N LYS A 64 33.37 -20.23 -25.43
CA LYS A 64 34.79 -20.63 -25.54
C LYS A 64 35.08 -22.04 -25.01
N ASP A 65 34.17 -22.98 -25.24
CA ASP A 65 34.35 -24.38 -24.84
C ASP A 65 34.93 -25.26 -25.96
N GLY A 66 35.17 -24.68 -27.14
CA GLY A 66 35.76 -25.33 -28.31
C GLY A 66 34.75 -25.91 -29.30
N ILE A 67 33.44 -25.75 -29.06
CA ILE A 67 32.40 -26.23 -29.96
C ILE A 67 31.22 -25.26 -30.03
N VAL A 68 30.70 -25.02 -31.24
CA VAL A 68 29.46 -24.26 -31.41
C VAL A 68 28.27 -25.14 -31.04
N ASP A 69 27.63 -24.91 -29.90
CA ASP A 69 26.57 -25.76 -29.37
C ASP A 69 25.38 -24.98 -28.80
N ILE A 70 24.43 -25.67 -28.15
CA ILE A 70 23.21 -25.03 -27.64
C ILE A 70 23.47 -23.90 -26.64
N TYR A 71 24.60 -23.89 -25.94
CA TYR A 71 24.96 -22.83 -25.01
C TYR A 71 25.34 -21.54 -25.75
N ASP A 72 25.93 -21.63 -26.94
CA ASP A 72 26.18 -20.48 -27.83
C ASP A 72 24.88 -19.87 -28.36
N PHE A 73 23.93 -20.73 -28.76
CA PHE A 73 22.59 -20.28 -29.18
C PHE A 73 21.86 -19.64 -28.00
N THR A 74 22.09 -20.13 -26.78
CA THR A 74 21.54 -19.52 -25.56
C THR A 74 22.16 -18.16 -25.28
N ILE A 75 23.41 -17.93 -25.68
CA ILE A 75 24.05 -16.62 -25.59
C ILE A 75 23.42 -15.68 -26.62
N ILE A 76 23.37 -16.07 -27.90
CA ILE A 76 22.88 -15.23 -29.00
C ILE A 76 21.37 -14.96 -28.93
N SER A 77 20.57 -15.95 -28.51
CA SER A 77 19.11 -15.78 -28.33
C SER A 77 18.73 -14.70 -27.31
N LYS A 78 19.62 -14.37 -26.36
CA LYS A 78 19.41 -13.24 -25.43
C LYS A 78 19.44 -11.88 -26.14
N TYR A 79 20.06 -11.78 -27.31
CA TYR A 79 20.19 -10.54 -28.08
C TYR A 79 19.12 -10.38 -29.16
N ILE A 80 18.58 -11.50 -29.65
CA ILE A 80 17.62 -11.62 -30.77
C ILE A 80 16.22 -11.08 -30.46
N ASN A 81 15.97 -10.74 -29.20
CA ASN A 81 14.84 -9.92 -28.77
C ASN A 81 15.30 -8.93 -27.69
N SER A 82 16.42 -8.24 -27.93
CA SER A 82 16.95 -7.31 -26.92
C SER A 82 16.00 -6.13 -26.66
N ASP A 83 15.05 -5.85 -27.55
CA ASP A 83 13.95 -4.89 -27.36
C ASP A 83 12.62 -5.60 -27.05
N LEU A 84 12.16 -5.54 -25.80
CA LEU A 84 10.84 -6.04 -25.38
C LEU A 84 9.76 -4.99 -25.53
N TYR A 85 10.13 -3.72 -25.34
CA TYR A 85 9.17 -2.63 -25.29
C TYR A 85 9.57 -1.53 -26.24
N LYS A 86 8.58 -0.90 -26.85
CA LYS A 86 8.76 0.23 -27.76
C LYS A 86 7.87 1.37 -27.32
N THR A 87 8.48 2.53 -27.12
CA THR A 87 7.76 3.76 -26.80
C THR A 87 7.52 4.57 -28.05
N TYR A 88 6.25 4.92 -28.28
CA TYR A 88 5.80 5.74 -29.40
C TYR A 88 5.22 7.04 -28.88
N ASN A 89 5.41 8.14 -29.58
CA ASN A 89 4.73 9.41 -29.25
C ASN A 89 3.25 9.40 -29.70
N SER A 90 2.52 10.47 -29.37
CA SER A 90 1.11 10.65 -29.75
C SER A 90 0.83 10.55 -31.26
N SER A 91 1.80 10.84 -32.11
CA SER A 91 1.68 10.72 -33.58
C SER A 91 1.99 9.31 -34.10
N GLY A 92 2.31 8.35 -33.22
CA GLY A 92 2.66 6.98 -33.60
C GLY A 92 4.09 6.82 -34.13
N VAL A 93 4.97 7.80 -33.91
CA VAL A 93 6.40 7.69 -34.26
C VAL A 93 7.14 6.98 -33.14
N LEU A 94 7.93 5.96 -33.49
CA LEU A 94 8.81 5.26 -32.55
C LEU A 94 9.85 6.26 -32.01
N ILE A 95 9.91 6.38 -30.69
CA ILE A 95 10.89 7.23 -30.00
C ILE A 95 12.10 6.40 -29.59
N GLN A 96 11.87 5.28 -28.92
CA GLN A 96 12.95 4.44 -28.38
C GLN A 96 12.44 3.03 -28.07
N SER A 97 13.33 2.05 -28.20
CA SER A 97 13.12 0.68 -27.73
C SER A 97 13.85 0.40 -26.40
N PHE A 98 13.36 -0.59 -25.65
CA PHE A 98 13.82 -0.94 -24.30
C PHE A 98 13.87 -2.45 -24.09
N LYS A 99 14.80 -2.91 -23.23
CA LYS A 99 15.00 -4.33 -22.93
C LYS A 99 14.02 -4.87 -21.89
N VAL A 100 13.98 -6.20 -21.72
CA VAL A 100 13.43 -6.82 -20.49
C VAL A 100 14.11 -6.15 -19.29
N GLY A 101 13.33 -5.80 -18.27
CA GLY A 101 13.80 -5.13 -17.05
C GLY A 101 13.61 -3.62 -17.10
N GLU A 102 13.18 -3.06 -18.24
CA GLU A 102 13.15 -1.61 -18.47
C GLU A 102 11.75 -1.05 -18.72
N ILE A 103 10.69 -1.79 -18.37
CA ILE A 103 9.30 -1.32 -18.54
C ILE A 103 9.05 0.03 -17.84
N ASP A 104 9.67 0.25 -16.67
CA ASP A 104 9.60 1.54 -15.97
C ASP A 104 10.13 2.69 -16.83
N LYS A 105 11.29 2.49 -17.47
CA LYS A 105 11.92 3.50 -18.32
C LYS A 105 11.07 3.76 -19.56
N ALA A 106 10.52 2.71 -20.15
CA ALA A 106 9.62 2.81 -21.31
C ALA A 106 8.38 3.65 -20.97
N ILE A 107 7.74 3.39 -19.82
CA ILE A 107 6.57 4.12 -19.33
C ILE A 107 6.93 5.58 -19.01
N GLN A 108 8.04 5.83 -18.29
CA GLN A 108 8.46 7.20 -18.00
C GLN A 108 8.72 8.01 -19.27
N LEU A 109 9.38 7.41 -20.28
CA LEU A 109 9.56 8.07 -21.56
C LEU A 109 8.21 8.32 -22.25
N ALA A 110 7.29 7.35 -22.23
CA ALA A 110 5.97 7.50 -22.82
C ALA A 110 5.17 8.65 -22.17
N VAL A 111 5.30 8.86 -20.86
CA VAL A 111 4.69 10.01 -20.17
C VAL A 111 5.20 11.33 -20.75
N THR A 112 6.53 11.47 -20.89
CA THR A 112 7.17 12.73 -21.34
C THR A 112 6.88 13.08 -22.79
N VAL A 113 6.78 12.07 -23.67
CA VAL A 113 6.47 12.28 -25.11
C VAL A 113 4.97 12.23 -25.42
N ASN A 114 4.12 12.23 -24.38
CA ASN A 114 2.68 12.07 -24.48
C ASN A 114 2.27 10.88 -25.36
N GLY A 115 2.89 9.75 -25.09
CA GLY A 115 2.90 8.56 -25.92
C GLY A 115 2.29 7.32 -25.26
N ARG A 116 2.67 6.16 -25.78
CA ARG A 116 2.27 4.82 -25.33
C ARG A 116 3.43 3.84 -25.43
N VAL A 117 3.34 2.74 -24.69
CA VAL A 117 4.29 1.62 -24.74
C VAL A 117 3.62 0.42 -25.40
N LEU A 118 4.28 -0.19 -26.37
CA LEU A 118 3.88 -1.44 -27.01
C LEU A 118 4.83 -2.56 -26.63
N ASN A 119 4.28 -3.77 -26.49
CA ASN A 119 5.04 -5.01 -26.47
C ASN A 119 5.51 -5.33 -27.90
N ASN A 120 6.81 -5.63 -28.04
CA ASN A 120 7.40 -5.90 -29.35
C ASN A 120 6.94 -7.24 -29.95
N ASN A 121 6.60 -8.23 -29.11
CA ASN A 121 6.26 -9.57 -29.56
C ASN A 121 4.92 -9.65 -30.30
N ASP A 122 3.95 -8.83 -29.92
CA ASP A 122 2.58 -8.86 -30.47
C ASP A 122 2.05 -7.48 -30.89
N GLY A 123 2.81 -6.40 -30.69
CA GLY A 123 2.41 -5.03 -30.98
C GLY A 123 1.29 -4.51 -30.07
N GLN A 124 0.92 -5.23 -29.00
CA GLN A 124 -0.14 -4.82 -28.10
C GLN A 124 0.31 -3.60 -27.29
N THR A 125 -0.58 -2.62 -27.14
CA THR A 125 -0.35 -1.53 -26.18
C THR A 125 -0.41 -2.10 -24.76
N ILE A 126 0.67 -1.91 -24.00
CA ILE A 126 0.81 -2.39 -22.63
C ILE A 126 0.82 -1.25 -21.60
N TRP A 127 0.92 -0.01 -22.07
CA TRP A 127 0.70 1.17 -21.25
C TRP A 127 0.34 2.38 -22.12
N ASP A 128 -0.62 3.17 -21.66
CA ASP A 128 -0.96 4.51 -22.16
C ASP A 128 -1.66 5.34 -21.07
N LYS A 129 -2.01 6.58 -21.39
CA LYS A 129 -2.64 7.53 -20.46
C LYS A 129 -4.16 7.36 -20.30
N THR A 130 -4.75 6.28 -20.79
CA THR A 130 -6.22 6.12 -20.80
C THR A 130 -6.74 5.25 -19.65
N ALA A 131 -5.87 4.56 -18.94
CA ALA A 131 -6.25 3.54 -17.97
C ALA A 131 -5.18 3.31 -16.90
N TYR A 132 -5.52 2.49 -15.91
CA TYR A 132 -4.58 1.82 -15.03
C TYR A 132 -4.11 0.53 -15.70
N TRP A 133 -2.85 0.17 -15.52
CA TRP A 133 -2.23 -0.98 -16.18
C TRP A 133 -1.63 -1.92 -15.16
N GLY A 134 -2.06 -3.18 -15.20
CA GLY A 134 -1.56 -4.24 -14.33
C GLY A 134 -0.51 -5.09 -15.04
N PHE A 135 0.48 -5.56 -14.28
CA PHE A 135 1.55 -6.43 -14.76
C PHE A 135 1.84 -7.56 -13.78
N ASN A 136 2.38 -8.67 -14.29
CA ASN A 136 3.05 -9.70 -13.52
C ASN A 136 4.54 -9.74 -13.91
N GLY A 137 5.34 -9.03 -13.12
CA GLY A 137 6.73 -8.67 -13.40
C GLY A 137 6.79 -7.66 -14.54
N GLU A 138 6.95 -8.19 -15.74
CA GLU A 138 7.21 -7.46 -16.98
C GLU A 138 6.07 -7.64 -17.98
N ALA A 139 5.33 -8.76 -17.84
CA ALA A 139 4.20 -9.08 -18.69
C ALA A 139 2.96 -8.26 -18.28
N SER A 140 2.38 -7.52 -19.22
CA SER A 140 1.08 -6.87 -19.00
C SER A 140 0.00 -7.95 -18.80
N ILE A 141 -0.86 -7.75 -17.80
CA ILE A 141 -2.02 -8.61 -17.57
C ILE A 141 -3.34 -7.92 -17.94
N GLY A 142 -3.27 -6.65 -18.36
CA GLY A 142 -4.44 -5.91 -18.85
C GLY A 142 -4.49 -4.46 -18.40
N LYS A 143 -5.49 -3.77 -18.96
CA LYS A 143 -5.88 -2.42 -18.61
C LYS A 143 -7.16 -2.42 -17.78
N TYR A 144 -7.30 -1.43 -16.91
CA TYR A 144 -8.40 -1.30 -15.96
C TYR A 144 -8.87 0.15 -15.90
N ASP A 145 -10.18 0.34 -15.78
CA ASP A 145 -10.78 1.68 -15.76
C ASP A 145 -10.50 2.44 -14.46
N ASN A 146 -10.21 1.72 -13.38
CA ASN A 146 -9.98 2.25 -12.04
C ASN A 146 -8.86 1.48 -11.30
N LEU A 147 -8.28 2.11 -10.30
CA LEU A 147 -7.26 1.64 -9.37
C LEU A 147 -7.69 0.36 -8.67
N TYR A 148 -8.91 0.32 -8.12
CA TYR A 148 -9.39 -0.83 -7.37
C TYR A 148 -9.37 -2.11 -8.20
N ASP A 149 -9.89 -2.06 -9.42
CA ASP A 149 -9.89 -3.21 -10.32
C ASP A 149 -8.46 -3.58 -10.73
N ALA A 150 -7.58 -2.60 -10.98
CA ALA A 150 -6.17 -2.89 -11.26
C ALA A 150 -5.52 -3.66 -10.10
N ILE A 151 -5.66 -3.15 -8.87
CA ILE A 151 -5.08 -3.74 -7.65
C ILE A 151 -5.70 -5.10 -7.37
N LYS A 152 -7.02 -5.24 -7.44
CA LYS A 152 -7.73 -6.49 -7.19
C LYS A 152 -7.21 -7.65 -8.04
N HIS A 153 -6.82 -7.38 -9.29
CA HIS A 153 -6.28 -8.40 -10.19
C HIS A 153 -4.76 -8.61 -10.06
N THR A 154 -4.02 -7.67 -9.47
CA THR A 154 -2.55 -7.74 -9.38
C THR A 154 -2.01 -8.06 -7.99
N ASP A 155 -2.69 -7.68 -6.90
CA ASP A 155 -2.15 -7.66 -5.52
C ASP A 155 -1.70 -9.04 -5.04
N ASN A 156 -2.32 -10.11 -5.54
CA ASN A 156 -1.98 -11.50 -5.17
C ASN A 156 -0.91 -12.15 -6.07
N LEU A 157 -0.44 -11.46 -7.11
CA LEU A 157 0.58 -11.98 -8.02
C LEU A 157 1.97 -11.73 -7.42
N LEU A 158 2.86 -12.72 -7.48
CA LEU A 158 4.23 -12.61 -6.94
C LEU A 158 4.97 -11.40 -7.54
N GLY A 159 4.85 -11.20 -8.86
CA GLY A 159 5.39 -10.04 -9.58
C GLY A 159 4.36 -8.93 -9.80
N GLY A 160 3.26 -8.91 -9.07
CA GLY A 160 2.16 -7.96 -9.27
C GLY A 160 2.64 -6.51 -9.25
N ARG A 161 2.35 -5.77 -10.32
CA ARG A 161 2.63 -4.32 -10.41
C ARG A 161 1.46 -3.58 -11.01
N VAL A 162 1.27 -2.34 -10.59
CA VAL A 162 0.27 -1.45 -11.18
C VAL A 162 0.89 -0.11 -11.51
N PHE A 163 0.59 0.39 -12.70
CA PHE A 163 0.92 1.74 -13.14
C PHE A 163 -0.36 2.53 -13.41
N THR A 164 -0.36 3.79 -13.02
CA THR A 164 -1.44 4.73 -13.33
C THR A 164 -1.35 5.21 -14.79
N GLN A 165 -2.41 5.88 -15.24
CA GLN A 165 -2.44 6.68 -16.46
C GLN A 165 -1.39 7.81 -16.53
N TYR A 166 -0.74 8.15 -15.41
CA TYR A 166 0.35 9.12 -15.34
C TYR A 166 1.73 8.45 -15.29
N GLY A 167 1.79 7.13 -15.45
CA GLY A 167 3.04 6.35 -15.43
C GLY A 167 3.63 6.21 -14.03
N THR A 168 2.89 6.58 -13.00
CA THR A 168 3.28 6.33 -11.62
C THR A 168 3.01 4.88 -11.26
N GLU A 169 4.05 4.16 -10.84
CA GLU A 169 3.93 2.83 -10.23
C GLU A 169 3.37 2.96 -8.81
N ILE A 170 2.28 2.25 -8.51
CA ILE A 170 1.54 2.35 -7.23
C ILE A 170 1.56 1.06 -6.41
N LEU A 171 1.92 -0.06 -7.06
CA LEU A 171 2.10 -1.37 -6.47
C LEU A 171 3.28 -2.04 -7.17
N ASN A 172 4.15 -2.68 -6.39
CA ASN A 172 5.18 -3.59 -6.87
C ASN A 172 5.50 -4.64 -5.79
N ASN A 173 4.93 -5.83 -5.97
CA ASN A 173 5.03 -6.93 -5.02
C ASN A 173 6.44 -7.51 -4.92
N SER A 174 7.24 -7.45 -5.99
CA SER A 174 8.62 -7.96 -6.02
C SER A 174 9.55 -7.26 -5.03
N ILE A 175 9.23 -6.01 -4.66
CA ILE A 175 9.98 -5.20 -3.71
C ILE A 175 9.15 -4.81 -2.48
N ASN A 176 8.00 -5.49 -2.26
CA ASN A 176 7.06 -5.18 -1.19
C ASN A 176 6.69 -3.69 -1.12
N PHE A 177 6.36 -3.10 -2.28
CA PHE A 177 6.03 -1.69 -2.41
C PHE A 177 4.55 -1.49 -2.73
N LYS A 178 3.91 -0.56 -2.01
CA LYS A 178 2.53 -0.13 -2.25
C LYS A 178 2.38 1.31 -1.77
N ARG A 179 1.81 2.19 -2.60
CA ARG A 179 1.56 3.59 -2.23
C ARG A 179 0.28 3.70 -1.41
N ALA A 180 0.31 4.57 -0.40
CA ALA A 180 -0.91 5.04 0.24
C ALA A 180 -1.60 6.09 -0.66
N ILE A 181 -2.87 5.85 -0.98
CA ILE A 181 -3.67 6.70 -1.86
C ILE A 181 -4.90 7.19 -1.10
N GLY A 182 -5.09 8.51 -1.12
CA GLY A 182 -6.26 9.18 -0.55
C GLY A 182 -7.08 9.90 -1.62
N VAL A 183 -8.34 10.17 -1.29
CA VAL A 183 -9.27 10.96 -2.11
C VAL A 183 -9.85 12.07 -1.24
N THR A 184 -9.80 13.31 -1.72
CA THR A 184 -10.36 14.47 -1.00
C THR A 184 -11.86 14.30 -0.77
N ASN A 185 -12.36 14.57 0.44
CA ASN A 185 -13.76 14.36 0.84
C ASN A 185 -14.59 15.64 1.04
N THR A 186 -14.04 16.76 0.58
CA THR A 186 -14.68 18.07 0.65
C THR A 186 -14.26 18.92 -0.54
N SER A 187 -15.15 19.83 -0.94
CA SER A 187 -14.82 20.92 -1.85
C SER A 187 -14.23 22.07 -1.06
N GLY A 188 -13.10 22.63 -1.51
CA GLY A 188 -12.46 23.75 -0.81
C GLY A 188 -11.30 23.35 0.10
N LEU A 189 -10.70 22.16 -0.11
CA LEU A 189 -9.57 21.71 0.70
C LEU A 189 -8.31 22.50 0.37
N ASN A 190 -7.79 23.26 1.33
CA ASN A 190 -6.54 23.99 1.17
C ASN A 190 -5.34 23.03 1.08
N PHE A 191 -4.64 23.05 -0.06
CA PHE A 191 -3.34 22.41 -0.26
C PHE A 191 -2.23 23.41 0.04
N ARG A 192 -1.34 23.07 0.97
CA ARG A 192 -0.48 24.04 1.67
C ARG A 192 1.01 23.73 1.54
N GLU A 193 1.85 24.75 1.70
CA GLU A 193 3.32 24.59 1.65
C GLU A 193 3.91 23.94 2.92
N ALA A 194 3.22 24.03 4.07
CA ALA A 194 3.65 23.46 5.35
C ALA A 194 2.46 22.86 6.13
N PRO A 195 2.69 21.98 7.13
CA PRO A 195 1.63 21.35 7.92
C PRO A 195 1.05 22.30 8.98
N SER A 196 0.49 23.43 8.55
CA SER A 196 -0.11 24.44 9.43
C SER A 196 -1.29 25.15 8.75
N THR A 197 -2.32 25.50 9.51
CA THR A 197 -3.44 26.31 9.01
C THR A 197 -3.05 27.76 8.67
N SER A 198 -1.92 28.24 9.20
CA SER A 198 -1.37 29.57 8.91
C SER A 198 -0.42 29.62 7.72
N SER A 199 0.00 28.47 7.17
CA SER A 199 0.94 28.45 6.05
C SER A 199 0.24 28.84 4.75
N LYS A 200 1.05 29.30 3.78
CA LYS A 200 0.59 29.64 2.43
C LYS A 200 -0.16 28.47 1.78
N VAL A 201 -1.27 28.81 1.13
CA VAL A 201 -2.05 27.89 0.30
C VAL A 201 -1.45 27.90 -1.10
N ILE A 202 -1.02 26.73 -1.58
CA ILE A 202 -0.54 26.49 -2.95
C ILE A 202 -1.74 26.54 -3.91
N SER A 203 -2.79 25.81 -3.58
CA SER A 203 -4.04 25.74 -4.34
C SER A 203 -5.18 25.19 -3.47
N VAL A 204 -6.39 25.17 -4.03
CA VAL A 204 -7.57 24.61 -3.38
C VAL A 204 -8.03 23.38 -4.17
N LEU A 205 -8.19 22.25 -3.49
CA LEU A 205 -8.63 21.00 -4.07
C LEU A 205 -10.16 20.87 -3.95
N SER A 206 -10.77 20.36 -5.00
CA SER A 206 -12.19 19.97 -5.02
C SER A 206 -12.38 18.61 -4.37
N ASP A 207 -13.62 18.20 -4.15
CA ASP A 207 -13.95 16.82 -3.78
C ASP A 207 -13.54 15.83 -4.89
N GLY A 208 -13.12 14.62 -4.52
CA GLY A 208 -12.79 13.56 -5.49
C GLY A 208 -11.40 13.67 -6.15
N VAL A 209 -10.50 14.48 -5.61
CA VAL A 209 -9.12 14.56 -6.09
C VAL A 209 -8.31 13.44 -5.45
N MET A 210 -7.75 12.55 -6.27
CA MET A 210 -6.84 11.49 -5.83
C MET A 210 -5.44 12.04 -5.56
N VAL A 211 -4.84 11.64 -4.44
CA VAL A 211 -3.50 12.07 -4.00
C VAL A 211 -2.71 10.88 -3.47
N GLU A 212 -1.39 10.90 -3.65
CA GLU A 212 -0.50 10.00 -2.91
C GLU A 212 -0.20 10.62 -1.55
N ILE A 213 -0.24 9.80 -0.51
CA ILE A 213 0.13 10.17 0.86
C ILE A 213 1.56 9.71 1.10
N LEU A 214 2.42 10.65 1.50
CA LEU A 214 3.84 10.43 1.71
C LEU A 214 4.22 10.26 3.18
N GLY A 215 3.39 10.78 4.08
CA GLY A 215 3.66 10.78 5.52
C GLY A 215 2.69 11.66 6.28
N LYS A 216 2.76 11.60 7.61
CA LYS A 216 1.87 12.32 8.52
C LYS A 216 2.66 13.27 9.40
N ASN A 217 2.23 14.52 9.46
CA ASN A 217 2.83 15.56 10.30
C ASN A 217 1.74 16.27 11.09
N SER A 218 1.57 15.89 12.37
CA SER A 218 0.49 16.42 13.20
C SER A 218 -0.87 16.20 12.52
N GLU A 219 -1.70 17.24 12.41
CA GLU A 219 -3.03 17.19 11.80
C GLU A 219 -3.03 17.18 10.25
N PHE A 220 -1.85 17.03 9.62
CA PHE A 220 -1.69 17.11 8.17
C PHE A 220 -1.07 15.85 7.58
N TYR A 221 -1.50 15.51 6.37
CA TYR A 221 -0.77 14.61 5.49
C TYR A 221 0.16 15.42 4.59
N GLN A 222 1.41 14.98 4.47
CA GLN A 222 2.22 15.34 3.33
C GLN A 222 1.73 14.51 2.14
N ILE A 223 1.45 15.18 1.02
CA ILE A 223 0.94 14.53 -0.18
C ILE A 223 1.77 14.88 -1.41
N ARG A 224 1.66 14.00 -2.40
CA ARG A 224 2.00 14.28 -3.79
C ARG A 224 0.71 14.40 -4.59
N LEU A 225 0.49 15.57 -5.18
CA LEU A 225 -0.61 15.84 -6.11
C LEU A 225 -0.10 15.71 -7.54
N TYR A 226 -0.56 14.69 -8.24
CA TYR A 226 -0.24 14.47 -9.65
C TYR A 226 -1.04 15.41 -10.56
N LYS A 227 -0.37 15.95 -11.58
CA LYS A 227 -0.97 16.78 -12.63
C LYS A 227 -1.19 15.93 -13.89
N LYS A 228 -2.06 16.42 -14.78
CA LYS A 228 -2.41 15.71 -16.03
C LYS A 228 -1.22 15.48 -16.96
N ASP A 229 -0.19 16.31 -16.87
CA ASP A 229 1.04 16.18 -17.65
C ASP A 229 2.04 15.14 -17.08
N GLY A 230 1.68 14.47 -15.98
CA GLY A 230 2.53 13.50 -15.28
C GLY A 230 3.48 14.11 -14.25
N THR A 231 3.59 15.45 -14.19
CA THR A 231 4.34 16.11 -13.12
C THR A 231 3.56 16.10 -11.81
N PHE A 232 4.20 16.50 -10.72
CA PHE A 232 3.54 16.56 -9.41
C PHE A 232 3.89 17.82 -8.63
N THR A 233 3.13 18.06 -7.56
CA THR A 233 3.43 19.08 -6.56
C THR A 233 3.36 18.46 -5.17
N LEU A 234 4.36 18.78 -4.34
CA LEU A 234 4.42 18.37 -2.94
C LEU A 234 3.80 19.45 -2.06
N GLY A 235 3.15 19.03 -0.98
CA GLY A 235 2.61 19.92 0.02
C GLY A 235 1.78 19.18 1.04
N TYR A 236 0.88 19.88 1.72
CA TYR A 236 0.16 19.36 2.87
C TYR A 236 -1.34 19.61 2.77
N VAL A 237 -2.13 18.64 3.20
CA VAL A 237 -3.59 18.77 3.38
C VAL A 237 -3.98 18.30 4.77
N HIS A 238 -5.02 18.88 5.33
CA HIS A 238 -5.50 18.48 6.65
C HIS A 238 -6.17 17.10 6.58
N GLN A 239 -5.78 16.19 7.47
CA GLN A 239 -6.11 14.76 7.37
C GLN A 239 -7.60 14.43 7.51
N LEU A 240 -8.38 15.30 8.17
CA LEU A 240 -9.84 15.20 8.23
C LEU A 240 -10.52 15.10 6.86
N TYR A 241 -9.86 15.62 5.82
CA TYR A 241 -10.45 15.81 4.51
C TYR A 241 -9.99 14.82 3.44
N LEU A 242 -9.38 13.70 3.84
CA LEU A 242 -9.06 12.58 2.95
C LEU A 242 -9.81 11.33 3.39
N ASP A 243 -10.36 10.60 2.42
CA ASP A 243 -10.72 9.20 2.59
C ASP A 243 -9.58 8.35 2.01
N ILE A 244 -9.08 7.39 2.79
CA ILE A 244 -8.00 6.50 2.35
C ILE A 244 -8.61 5.32 1.60
N ILE A 245 -8.23 5.15 0.34
CA ILE A 245 -8.76 4.09 -0.55
C ILE A 245 -7.74 2.98 -0.81
N GLN A 246 -6.47 3.24 -0.56
CA GLN A 246 -5.41 2.25 -0.53
C GLN A 246 -4.39 2.68 0.52
N ASP A 247 -3.89 1.74 1.31
CA ASP A 247 -2.82 1.99 2.26
C ASP A 247 -1.52 1.35 1.79
N ASP A 248 -0.42 1.76 2.41
CA ASP A 248 0.87 1.11 2.21
C ASP A 248 0.95 -0.27 2.89
N ASN A 249 2.03 -1.00 2.60
CA ASN A 249 2.22 -2.36 3.11
C ASN A 249 2.46 -2.43 4.63
N VAL A 250 2.69 -1.30 5.29
CA VAL A 250 2.83 -1.23 6.76
C VAL A 250 1.55 -0.73 7.43
N GLU A 251 0.49 -0.54 6.66
CA GLU A 251 -0.82 -0.05 7.12
C GLU A 251 -0.72 1.27 7.91
N SER A 252 0.09 2.23 7.43
CA SER A 252 0.40 3.48 8.13
C SER A 252 -0.79 4.43 8.33
N ASN A 253 -1.93 4.17 7.69
CA ASN A 253 -3.14 4.95 7.84
C ASN A 253 -4.29 4.18 8.49
N PHE A 254 -4.03 2.93 8.93
CA PHE A 254 -5.09 2.09 9.45
C PHE A 254 -5.76 2.70 10.67
N GLY A 255 -7.09 2.59 10.73
CA GLY A 255 -7.86 3.16 11.81
C GLY A 255 -8.05 4.68 11.73
N TYR A 256 -7.76 5.35 10.60
CA TYR A 256 -7.92 6.79 10.47
C TYR A 256 -9.36 7.26 10.79
N ILE A 257 -10.38 6.48 10.43
CA ILE A 257 -11.77 6.83 10.76
C ILE A 257 -11.99 6.77 12.27
N ALA A 258 -11.53 5.71 12.95
CA ALA A 258 -11.60 5.66 14.41
C ALA A 258 -10.84 6.82 15.05
N ALA A 259 -9.62 7.13 14.58
CA ALA A 259 -8.82 8.25 15.07
C ALA A 259 -9.53 9.61 14.97
N LYS A 260 -10.30 9.83 13.89
CA LYS A 260 -11.16 11.02 13.74
C LYS A 260 -12.14 11.16 14.90
N TYR A 261 -12.83 10.08 15.25
CA TYR A 261 -13.90 10.11 16.25
C TYR A 261 -13.42 9.95 17.69
N GLU A 262 -12.30 9.28 17.92
CA GLU A 262 -11.73 9.09 19.27
C GLU A 262 -11.02 10.34 19.79
N SER A 263 -10.31 11.07 18.91
CA SER A 263 -9.49 12.20 19.37
C SER A 263 -9.35 13.37 18.38
N ASN A 264 -10.08 13.35 17.26
CA ASN A 264 -9.85 14.26 16.14
C ASN A 264 -8.40 14.18 15.66
N PHE A 265 -7.87 12.96 15.55
CA PHE A 265 -6.50 12.65 15.12
C PHE A 265 -5.36 13.22 15.99
N LYS A 266 -5.65 13.54 17.24
CA LYS A 266 -4.65 14.07 18.17
C LYS A 266 -3.94 12.93 18.91
N VAL A 267 -2.71 12.63 18.49
CA VAL A 267 -1.85 11.61 19.12
C VAL A 267 -1.55 11.92 20.59
N GLY A 268 -1.48 13.20 20.94
CA GLY A 268 -1.24 13.69 22.29
C GLY A 268 -2.50 13.98 23.10
N ALA A 269 -3.69 13.57 22.62
CA ALA A 269 -4.95 13.87 23.30
C ALA A 269 -4.97 13.32 24.72
N ILE A 270 -5.50 14.11 25.66
CA ILE A 270 -5.75 13.69 27.03
C ILE A 270 -7.15 14.19 27.39
N SER A 271 -8.09 13.26 27.59
CA SER A 271 -9.36 13.56 28.22
C SER A 271 -9.19 13.37 29.72
N ASP A 272 -9.43 14.41 30.51
CA ASP A 272 -9.12 14.43 31.95
C ASP A 272 -10.18 15.27 32.67
N ASN A 273 -11.41 14.78 32.67
CA ASN A 273 -12.48 15.36 33.46
C ASN A 273 -12.43 14.79 34.88
N PRO A 274 -12.18 15.61 35.92
CA PRO A 274 -12.13 15.14 37.31
C PRO A 274 -13.43 14.49 37.81
N GLN A 275 -14.55 14.74 37.14
CA GLN A 275 -15.85 14.12 37.48
C GLN A 275 -16.00 12.70 36.93
N ASP A 276 -15.14 12.29 35.99
CA ASP A 276 -15.20 10.97 35.38
C ASP A 276 -14.54 9.93 36.31
N LYS A 277 -15.34 8.98 36.80
CA LYS A 277 -14.87 7.91 37.70
C LYS A 277 -13.75 7.03 37.10
N GLY A 278 -13.61 7.01 35.78
CA GLY A 278 -12.60 6.24 35.05
C GLY A 278 -11.19 6.84 35.09
N GLY A 279 -11.05 8.10 35.51
CA GLY A 279 -9.81 8.86 35.38
C GLY A 279 -9.47 9.22 33.94
N PRO A 280 -8.29 9.81 33.68
CA PRO A 280 -7.94 10.30 32.35
C PRO A 280 -7.76 9.19 31.31
N SER A 281 -8.05 9.55 30.06
CA SER A 281 -7.80 8.75 28.86
C SER A 281 -6.77 9.43 27.96
N PHE A 282 -5.83 8.65 27.41
CA PHE A 282 -4.65 9.16 26.73
C PHE A 282 -4.56 8.67 25.28
N GLY A 283 -4.07 9.55 24.42
CA GLY A 283 -3.69 9.18 23.06
C GLY A 283 -4.81 9.27 22.03
N MET A 284 -4.43 8.91 20.80
CA MET A 284 -5.31 8.94 19.65
C MET A 284 -6.55 8.06 19.83
N PHE A 285 -6.39 6.92 20.49
CA PHE A 285 -7.45 5.94 20.71
C PHE A 285 -7.93 5.90 22.18
N GLN A 286 -7.68 6.96 22.93
CA GLN A 286 -8.20 7.18 24.30
C GLN A 286 -7.99 5.99 25.27
N LEU A 287 -6.73 5.59 25.45
CA LEU A 287 -6.31 4.57 26.41
C LEU A 287 -6.65 4.99 27.84
N ALA A 288 -7.56 4.29 28.49
CA ALA A 288 -8.04 4.64 29.83
C ALA A 288 -7.01 4.31 30.92
N LYS A 289 -6.80 5.24 31.87
CA LYS A 289 -5.94 5.07 33.04
C LYS A 289 -6.24 3.77 33.80
N ASN A 290 -7.50 3.54 34.15
CA ASN A 290 -7.95 2.35 34.89
C ASN A 290 -8.29 1.19 33.95
N GLY A 291 -7.57 1.06 32.84
CA GLY A 291 -7.82 0.07 31.81
C GLY A 291 -6.60 -0.14 30.91
N SER A 292 -6.74 0.20 29.64
CA SER A 292 -5.76 -0.15 28.60
C SER A 292 -4.41 0.57 28.70
N LEU A 293 -4.30 1.68 29.43
CA LEU A 293 -3.04 2.43 29.54
C LEU A 293 -1.95 1.64 30.29
N GLY A 294 -2.30 0.89 31.33
CA GLY A 294 -1.35 0.06 32.06
C GLY A 294 -0.77 -1.05 31.18
N ALA A 295 -1.65 -1.76 30.45
CA ALA A 295 -1.26 -2.78 29.49
C ALA A 295 -0.41 -2.22 28.34
N PHE A 296 -0.74 -1.01 27.86
CA PHE A 296 0.08 -0.30 26.88
C PHE A 296 1.49 -0.05 27.40
N MET A 297 1.64 0.47 28.62
CA MET A 297 2.96 0.73 29.22
C MET A 297 3.80 -0.55 29.35
N ILE A 298 3.21 -1.66 29.78
CA ILE A 298 3.90 -2.96 29.88
C ILE A 298 4.37 -3.44 28.50
N TRP A 299 3.46 -3.41 27.52
CA TRP A 299 3.78 -3.82 26.15
C TRP A 299 4.86 -2.93 25.51
N LEU A 300 4.76 -1.61 25.72
CA LEU A 300 5.64 -0.60 25.15
C LEU A 300 7.10 -0.78 25.58
N GLN A 301 7.35 -1.33 26.78
CA GLN A 301 8.70 -1.60 27.27
C GLN A 301 9.55 -2.41 26.28
N SER A 302 8.93 -3.42 25.65
CA SER A 302 9.57 -4.30 24.68
C SER A 302 9.50 -3.78 23.24
N GLU A 303 8.45 -3.01 22.91
CA GLU A 303 8.24 -2.51 21.55
C GLU A 303 9.06 -1.26 21.24
N ASN A 304 9.06 -0.28 22.14
CA ASN A 304 9.76 0.98 21.97
C ASN A 304 10.28 1.46 23.33
N ASN A 305 11.46 0.96 23.68
CA ASN A 305 12.10 1.24 24.97
C ASN A 305 12.41 2.74 25.18
N TYR A 306 12.65 3.48 24.10
CA TYR A 306 12.90 4.93 24.15
C TYR A 306 11.67 5.69 24.68
N ILE A 307 10.51 5.52 24.04
CA ILE A 307 9.25 6.16 24.47
C ILE A 307 8.83 5.64 25.85
N TYR A 308 8.95 4.33 26.08
CA TYR A 308 8.66 3.73 27.38
C TYR A 308 9.46 4.39 28.51
N THR A 309 10.77 4.57 28.33
CA THR A 309 11.65 5.14 29.36
C THR A 309 11.24 6.57 29.72
N ILE A 310 10.91 7.40 28.72
CA ILE A 310 10.43 8.77 28.94
C ILE A 310 9.14 8.78 29.78
N LEU A 311 8.15 7.97 29.37
CA LEU A 311 6.87 7.89 30.05
C LEU A 311 6.99 7.27 31.45
N ASN A 312 7.81 6.24 31.61
CA ASN A 312 8.00 5.56 32.89
C ASN A 312 8.73 6.45 33.90
N ASN A 313 9.76 7.18 33.49
CA ASN A 313 10.45 8.14 34.37
C ASN A 313 9.49 9.24 34.84
N ALA A 314 8.63 9.73 33.94
CA ALA A 314 7.61 10.71 34.29
C ALA A 314 6.54 10.14 35.25
N LYS A 315 6.15 8.87 35.06
CA LYS A 315 5.25 8.14 35.98
C LYS A 315 5.87 7.97 37.37
N VAL A 316 7.16 7.63 37.45
CA VAL A 316 7.88 7.52 38.73
C VAL A 316 7.95 8.87 39.44
N ALA A 317 8.20 9.96 38.70
CA ALA A 317 8.17 11.33 39.24
C ALA A 317 6.78 11.73 39.79
N ASP A 318 5.71 11.10 39.28
CA ASP A 318 4.34 11.26 39.75
C ASP A 318 3.95 10.21 40.83
N SER A 319 4.92 9.65 41.57
CA SER A 319 4.69 8.60 42.58
C SER A 319 3.92 7.41 42.03
N ASP A 320 4.37 6.90 40.88
CA ASP A 320 3.76 5.80 40.14
C ASP A 320 2.34 6.05 39.60
N SER A 321 1.96 7.32 39.45
CA SER A 321 0.69 7.74 38.88
C SER A 321 0.83 8.43 37.52
N TYR A 322 -0.29 8.71 36.86
CA TYR A 322 -0.34 9.41 35.57
C TYR A 322 -0.65 10.90 35.77
N GLY A 323 0.19 11.55 36.58
CA GLY A 323 0.02 12.94 37.04
C GLY A 323 0.52 13.99 36.04
N THR A 324 0.95 15.13 36.57
CA THR A 324 1.35 16.29 35.77
C THR A 324 2.59 15.98 34.92
N ASN A 325 3.59 15.28 35.46
CA ASN A 325 4.81 14.97 34.72
C ASN A 325 4.52 14.01 33.57
N TYR A 326 3.72 12.97 33.82
CA TYR A 326 3.31 12.02 32.80
C TYR A 326 2.52 12.69 31.67
N LYS A 327 1.55 13.55 31.99
CA LYS A 327 0.77 14.30 31.00
C LYS A 327 1.63 15.23 30.15
N ALA A 328 2.64 15.87 30.75
CA ALA A 328 3.60 16.70 30.03
C ALA A 328 4.49 15.87 29.10
N ALA A 329 5.02 14.74 29.58
CA ALA A 329 5.81 13.80 28.78
C ALA A 329 5.01 13.26 27.58
N TRP A 330 3.76 12.85 27.80
CA TRP A 330 2.86 12.37 26.75
C TRP A 330 2.68 13.40 25.62
N LYS A 331 2.41 14.66 25.98
CA LYS A 331 2.27 15.76 25.00
C LYS A 331 3.60 16.07 24.30
N SER A 332 4.71 16.04 25.02
CA SER A 332 6.04 16.28 24.46
C SER A 332 6.40 15.25 23.41
N ILE A 333 6.17 13.96 23.67
CA ILE A 333 6.41 12.88 22.70
C ILE A 333 5.51 13.06 21.48
N ALA A 334 4.24 13.43 21.67
CA ALA A 334 3.32 13.67 20.55
C ALA A 334 3.76 14.82 19.63
N ILE A 335 4.52 15.80 20.14
CA ILE A 335 5.08 16.90 19.35
C ILE A 335 6.38 16.46 18.66
N ASN A 336 7.30 15.87 19.42
CA ASN A 336 8.66 15.61 18.96
C ASN A 336 8.82 14.29 18.19
N ASN A 337 7.89 13.35 18.36
CA ASN A 337 7.92 12.01 17.78
C ASN A 337 6.54 11.60 17.25
N TYR A 338 5.81 12.53 16.62
CA TYR A 338 4.39 12.36 16.26
C TYR A 338 4.10 11.03 15.54
N GLU A 339 4.81 10.74 14.44
CA GLU A 339 4.55 9.57 13.61
C GLU A 339 4.88 8.26 14.33
N GLU A 340 6.04 8.21 14.99
CA GLU A 340 6.43 7.03 15.77
C GLU A 340 5.47 6.79 16.95
N PHE A 341 5.04 7.87 17.62
CA PHE A 341 4.10 7.75 18.74
C PHE A 341 2.69 7.35 18.28
N PHE A 342 2.25 7.83 17.13
CA PHE A 342 1.05 7.33 16.45
C PHE A 342 1.17 5.83 16.15
N ARG A 343 2.29 5.42 15.53
CA ARG A 343 2.51 4.03 15.10
C ARG A 343 2.48 3.05 16.26
N VAL A 344 3.13 3.36 17.39
CA VAL A 344 3.11 2.47 18.57
C VAL A 344 1.73 2.42 19.23
N GLN A 345 0.99 3.54 19.29
CA GLN A 345 -0.39 3.54 19.80
C GLN A 345 -1.30 2.69 18.90
N LEU A 346 -1.22 2.88 17.58
CA LEU A 346 -1.98 2.12 16.60
C LEU A 346 -1.67 0.63 16.69
N LYS A 347 -0.39 0.25 16.71
CA LYS A 347 0.05 -1.15 16.78
C LYS A 347 -0.52 -1.85 18.01
N PHE A 348 -0.45 -1.21 19.18
CA PHE A 348 -1.03 -1.76 20.40
C PHE A 348 -2.54 -1.96 20.28
N VAL A 349 -3.27 -0.92 19.90
CA VAL A 349 -4.75 -0.93 19.83
C VAL A 349 -5.23 -1.92 18.77
N LYS A 350 -4.59 -1.98 17.59
CA LYS A 350 -4.88 -2.97 16.56
C LYS A 350 -4.71 -4.39 17.07
N GLY A 351 -3.63 -4.67 17.80
CA GLY A 351 -3.36 -5.99 18.40
C GLY A 351 -4.40 -6.42 19.45
N GLN A 352 -4.82 -5.48 20.31
CA GLN A 352 -5.79 -5.74 21.37
C GLN A 352 -7.22 -5.91 20.87
N TYR A 353 -7.60 -5.19 19.81
CA TYR A 353 -8.99 -5.13 19.35
C TYR A 353 -9.21 -5.83 18.02
N TYR A 354 -8.64 -5.30 16.92
CA TYR A 354 -8.91 -5.83 15.58
C TYR A 354 -8.30 -7.22 15.35
N ASP A 355 -7.02 -7.42 15.70
CA ASP A 355 -6.40 -8.73 15.53
C ASP A 355 -7.03 -9.77 16.48
N GLN A 356 -7.48 -9.33 17.67
CA GLN A 356 -8.25 -10.19 18.58
C GLN A 356 -9.61 -10.56 17.99
N PHE A 357 -10.32 -9.63 17.33
CA PHE A 357 -11.55 -9.92 16.63
C PHE A 357 -11.33 -10.99 15.54
N LEU A 358 -10.25 -10.89 14.75
CA LEU A 358 -9.93 -11.89 13.74
C LEU A 358 -9.63 -13.26 14.36
N ARG A 359 -8.92 -13.30 15.50
CA ARG A 359 -8.70 -14.54 16.27
C ARG A 359 -10.02 -15.15 16.75
N ILE A 360 -10.94 -14.35 17.26
CA ILE A 360 -12.27 -14.80 17.70
C ILE A 360 -13.07 -15.34 16.52
N CYS A 361 -13.06 -14.65 15.38
CA CYS A 361 -13.71 -15.11 14.14
C CYS A 361 -13.21 -16.51 13.76
N LYS A 362 -11.89 -16.69 13.68
CA LYS A 362 -11.25 -17.98 13.39
C LYS A 362 -11.66 -19.07 14.38
N ASN A 363 -11.62 -18.77 15.69
CA ASN A 363 -11.97 -19.74 16.73
C ASN A 363 -13.44 -20.17 16.71
N ASN A 364 -14.33 -19.33 16.19
CA ASN A 364 -15.77 -19.60 16.06
C ASN A 364 -16.16 -20.07 14.65
N GLY A 365 -15.20 -20.36 13.76
CA GLY A 365 -15.49 -20.78 12.39
C GLY A 365 -16.19 -19.72 11.54
N TYR A 366 -16.11 -18.45 11.94
CA TYR A 366 -16.69 -17.33 11.20
C TYR A 366 -15.64 -16.74 10.28
N ASP A 367 -15.89 -16.78 8.98
CA ASP A 367 -15.10 -16.05 7.99
C ASP A 367 -15.70 -14.64 7.78
N PRO A 368 -15.00 -13.55 8.13
CA PRO A 368 -15.42 -12.19 7.80
C PRO A 368 -15.45 -11.92 6.28
N GLY A 369 -14.84 -12.79 5.48
CA GLY A 369 -14.99 -12.85 4.03
C GLY A 369 -14.63 -11.54 3.34
N VAL A 370 -15.51 -11.11 2.42
CA VAL A 370 -15.34 -9.92 1.58
C VAL A 370 -15.11 -8.62 2.36
N LEU A 371 -15.48 -8.56 3.65
CA LEU A 371 -15.24 -7.38 4.49
C LEU A 371 -13.74 -7.11 4.71
N LEU A 372 -12.87 -8.10 4.55
CA LEU A 372 -11.43 -7.89 4.66
C LEU A 372 -10.81 -7.38 3.35
N SER A 373 -11.55 -7.41 2.25
CA SER A 373 -11.11 -6.94 0.93
C SER A 373 -11.23 -5.43 0.75
N TYR A 374 -11.91 -4.72 1.66
CA TYR A 374 -12.06 -3.27 1.60
C TYR A 374 -11.45 -2.61 2.84
N TYR A 375 -10.62 -1.61 2.62
CA TYR A 375 -10.00 -0.82 3.66
C TYR A 375 -11.03 -0.10 4.54
N SER A 376 -12.12 0.38 3.92
CA SER A 376 -13.27 0.98 4.59
C SER A 376 -13.92 0.03 5.61
N THR A 377 -14.23 -1.21 5.25
CA THR A 377 -14.83 -2.18 6.17
C THR A 377 -13.84 -2.70 7.21
N LYS A 378 -12.54 -2.78 6.90
CA LYS A 378 -11.51 -3.02 7.94
C LYS A 378 -11.52 -1.91 9.02
N ASN A 379 -11.67 -0.64 8.62
CA ASN A 379 -11.81 0.48 9.56
C ASN A 379 -13.11 0.39 10.39
N MET A 380 -14.22 -0.06 9.79
CA MET A 380 -15.46 -0.32 10.52
C MET A 380 -15.26 -1.40 11.59
N ILE A 381 -14.63 -2.52 11.25
CA ILE A 381 -14.32 -3.61 12.19
C ILE A 381 -13.46 -3.08 13.33
N PHE A 382 -12.40 -2.31 13.02
CA PHE A 382 -11.50 -1.72 14.02
C PHE A 382 -12.25 -0.78 14.97
N SER A 383 -13.02 0.17 14.45
CA SER A 383 -13.82 1.09 15.28
C SER A 383 -14.85 0.36 16.15
N THR A 384 -15.55 -0.61 15.57
CA THR A 384 -16.51 -1.45 16.32
C THR A 384 -15.81 -2.21 17.44
N SER A 385 -14.62 -2.74 17.18
CA SER A 385 -13.81 -3.49 18.16
C SER A 385 -13.26 -2.61 19.28
N ILE A 386 -12.88 -1.36 19.01
CA ILE A 386 -12.49 -0.40 20.04
C ILE A 386 -13.69 -0.11 20.95
N GLN A 387 -14.84 0.19 20.35
CA GLN A 387 -16.01 0.69 21.08
C GLN A 387 -16.72 -0.40 21.89
N HIS A 388 -16.77 -1.64 21.39
CA HIS A 388 -17.52 -2.76 22.00
C HIS A 388 -16.62 -3.91 22.48
N GLY A 389 -15.29 -3.75 22.39
CA GLY A 389 -14.35 -4.85 22.56
C GLY A 389 -14.40 -5.86 21.41
N ALA A 390 -13.38 -6.70 21.30
CA ALA A 390 -13.26 -7.66 20.21
C ALA A 390 -14.39 -8.71 20.17
N ASN A 391 -14.82 -9.21 21.34
CA ASN A 391 -15.96 -10.13 21.46
C ASN A 391 -17.30 -9.45 21.12
N GLY A 392 -17.50 -8.21 21.59
CA GLY A 392 -18.72 -7.46 21.27
C GLY A 392 -18.81 -7.16 19.78
N ALA A 393 -17.70 -6.77 19.15
CA ALA A 393 -17.63 -6.60 17.70
C ALA A 393 -17.90 -7.90 16.94
N PHE A 394 -17.38 -9.04 17.40
CA PHE A 394 -17.71 -10.34 16.84
C PHE A 394 -19.22 -10.61 16.88
N ASN A 395 -19.86 -10.45 18.04
CA ASN A 395 -21.31 -10.67 18.19
C ASN A 395 -22.13 -9.74 17.29
N ILE A 396 -21.74 -8.46 17.19
CA ILE A 396 -22.42 -7.48 16.34
C ILE A 396 -22.28 -7.85 14.87
N ILE A 397 -21.05 -8.08 14.40
CA ILE A 397 -20.75 -8.25 12.97
C ILE A 397 -21.22 -9.60 12.46
N SER A 398 -21.04 -10.67 13.24
CA SER A 398 -21.45 -12.02 12.84
C SER A 398 -22.98 -12.21 12.80
N SER A 399 -23.74 -11.33 13.45
CA SER A 399 -25.21 -11.35 13.43
C SER A 399 -25.83 -10.72 12.18
N VAL A 400 -25.04 -10.01 11.36
CA VAL A 400 -25.53 -9.36 10.15
C VAL A 400 -25.58 -10.36 8.99
N ASP A 401 -26.66 -10.36 8.23
CA ASP A 401 -26.80 -11.18 7.01
C ASP A 401 -25.68 -10.83 6.01
N LYS A 402 -24.93 -11.83 5.55
CA LYS A 402 -23.81 -11.66 4.61
C LYS A 402 -24.26 -11.48 3.16
N ASN A 403 -25.53 -11.75 2.84
CA ASN A 403 -26.05 -11.67 1.47
C ASN A 403 -26.51 -10.27 1.07
N VAL A 404 -26.55 -9.33 2.01
CA VAL A 404 -26.88 -7.92 1.72
C VAL A 404 -25.69 -7.21 1.06
N SER A 405 -25.94 -6.04 0.46
CA SER A 405 -24.86 -5.22 -0.10
C SER A 405 -23.88 -4.77 1.00
N ILE A 406 -22.63 -4.46 0.64
CA ILE A 406 -21.64 -3.97 1.63
C ILE A 406 -22.15 -2.73 2.37
N LYS A 407 -22.86 -1.82 1.68
CA LYS A 407 -23.42 -0.60 2.29
C LYS A 407 -24.53 -0.90 3.29
N ASP A 408 -25.38 -1.87 2.99
CA ASP A 408 -26.42 -2.33 3.91
C ASP A 408 -25.80 -3.08 5.08
N PHE A 409 -24.77 -3.89 4.84
CA PHE A 409 -23.99 -4.55 5.88
C PHE A 409 -23.41 -3.53 6.85
N ILE A 410 -22.76 -2.48 6.35
CA ILE A 410 -22.25 -1.37 7.16
C ILE A 410 -23.40 -0.75 7.97
N THR A 411 -24.52 -0.42 7.33
CA THR A 411 -25.67 0.19 8.02
C THR A 411 -26.17 -0.70 9.17
N ASN A 412 -26.35 -1.99 8.92
CA ASN A 412 -26.80 -2.97 9.92
C ASN A 412 -25.80 -3.13 11.09
N VAL A 413 -24.49 -3.07 10.82
CA VAL A 413 -23.48 -3.08 11.89
C VAL A 413 -23.67 -1.86 12.81
N TYR A 414 -23.84 -0.66 12.27
CA TYR A 414 -24.03 0.55 13.07
C TYR A 414 -25.37 0.59 13.81
N ASP A 415 -26.44 0.04 13.22
CA ASP A 415 -27.72 -0.11 13.91
C ASP A 415 -27.60 -1.11 15.07
N ASN A 416 -26.91 -2.23 14.87
CA ASN A 416 -26.63 -3.19 15.94
C ASN A 416 -25.74 -2.61 17.05
N ARG A 417 -24.74 -1.78 16.70
CA ARG A 417 -23.95 -1.03 17.69
C ARG A 417 -24.85 -0.13 18.53
N LEU A 418 -25.75 0.62 17.90
CA LEU A 418 -26.67 1.52 18.60
C LEU A 418 -27.65 0.75 19.51
N ASN A 419 -28.15 -0.40 19.05
CA ASN A 419 -29.01 -1.27 19.84
C ASN A 419 -28.32 -1.74 21.13
N GLN A 420 -27.03 -2.08 21.09
CA GLN A 420 -26.26 -2.42 22.29
C GLN A 420 -26.17 -1.25 23.27
N ILE A 421 -25.96 -0.03 22.77
CA ILE A 421 -25.91 1.18 23.61
C ILE A 421 -27.26 1.45 24.28
N SER A 422 -28.38 1.19 23.60
CA SER A 422 -29.73 1.37 24.15
C SER A 422 -30.03 0.50 25.37
N GLN A 423 -29.28 -0.59 25.59
CA GLN A 423 -29.43 -1.46 26.75
C GLN A 423 -28.82 -0.84 28.03
N SER A 424 -27.89 0.11 27.87
CA SER A 424 -27.20 0.77 28.99
C SER A 424 -27.67 2.21 29.21
N TYR A 425 -28.26 2.85 28.20
CA TYR A 425 -28.69 4.25 28.25
C TYR A 425 -30.08 4.42 27.62
N PRO A 426 -31.01 5.15 28.27
CA PRO A 426 -32.30 5.51 27.68
C PRO A 426 -32.12 6.25 26.35
N ILE A 427 -33.02 5.99 25.40
CA ILE A 427 -32.95 6.51 24.01
C ILE A 427 -33.04 8.04 23.94
N ASP A 428 -33.64 8.67 24.94
CA ASP A 428 -33.79 10.12 25.08
C ASP A 428 -32.65 10.77 25.88
N SER A 429 -31.71 10.00 26.43
CA SER A 429 -30.57 10.53 27.17
C SER A 429 -29.57 11.25 26.26
N ASP A 430 -28.93 12.30 26.78
CA ASP A 430 -27.90 13.06 26.04
C ASP A 430 -26.75 12.16 25.57
N ILE A 431 -26.38 11.16 26.37
CA ILE A 431 -25.35 10.18 26.04
C ILE A 431 -25.77 9.37 24.81
N TYR A 432 -26.98 8.81 24.80
CA TYR A 432 -27.47 8.03 23.67
C TYR A 432 -27.58 8.89 22.41
N ILE A 433 -28.11 10.11 22.51
CA ILE A 433 -28.24 11.04 21.38
C ILE A 433 -26.87 11.41 20.81
N GLY A 434 -25.88 11.66 21.68
CA GLY A 434 -24.50 11.94 21.28
C GLY A 434 -23.87 10.75 20.54
N VAL A 435 -23.99 9.54 21.08
CA VAL A 435 -23.47 8.31 20.45
C VAL A 435 -24.17 8.03 19.12
N LYS A 436 -25.49 8.21 19.03
CA LYS A 436 -26.25 8.07 17.78
C LYS A 436 -25.74 9.02 16.70
N LYS A 437 -25.51 10.29 17.02
CA LYS A 437 -24.95 11.27 16.06
C LYS A 437 -23.56 10.86 15.57
N ARG A 438 -22.71 10.37 16.48
CA ARG A 438 -21.37 9.83 16.14
C ARG A 438 -21.50 8.64 15.18
N TYR A 439 -22.33 7.66 15.49
CA TYR A 439 -22.50 6.46 14.66
C TYR A 439 -23.08 6.77 13.28
N ILE A 440 -24.04 7.70 13.17
CA ILE A 440 -24.55 8.15 11.87
C ILE A 440 -23.41 8.76 11.03
N SER A 441 -22.61 9.65 11.64
CA SER A 441 -21.49 10.30 10.95
C SER A 441 -20.43 9.29 10.52
N GLU A 442 -20.03 8.39 11.42
CA GLU A 442 -19.00 7.39 11.16
C GLU A 442 -19.45 6.36 10.12
N SER A 443 -20.70 5.90 10.18
CA SER A 443 -21.31 5.05 9.14
C SER A 443 -21.30 5.74 7.77
N GLY A 444 -21.61 7.05 7.73
CA GLY A 444 -21.54 7.85 6.53
C GLY A 444 -20.13 7.93 5.93
N ASP A 445 -19.11 8.15 6.77
CA ASP A 445 -17.71 8.18 6.35
C ASP A 445 -17.25 6.81 5.82
N ILE A 446 -17.57 5.72 6.51
CA ILE A 446 -17.24 4.36 6.06
C ILE A 446 -17.88 4.07 4.69
N LYS A 447 -19.17 4.37 4.52
CA LYS A 447 -19.88 4.16 3.24
C LYS A 447 -19.31 5.01 2.11
N ARG A 448 -18.99 6.28 2.37
CA ARG A 448 -18.35 7.15 1.38
C ARG A 448 -16.96 6.64 1.00
N SER A 449 -16.16 6.21 1.98
CA SER A 449 -14.84 5.61 1.74
C SER A 449 -14.95 4.31 0.92
N TYR A 450 -15.95 3.48 1.18
CA TYR A 450 -16.23 2.28 0.39
C TYR A 450 -16.62 2.61 -1.06
N ASP A 451 -17.55 3.56 -1.24
CA ASP A 451 -17.97 4.00 -2.58
C ASP A 451 -16.76 4.52 -3.39
N ARG A 452 -15.83 5.20 -2.72
CA ARG A 452 -14.60 5.70 -3.34
C ARG A 452 -13.61 4.59 -3.65
N GLU A 453 -13.40 3.65 -2.74
CA GLU A 453 -12.57 2.48 -3.03
C GLU A 453 -13.00 1.81 -4.32
N ILE A 454 -14.28 1.51 -4.50
CA ILE A 454 -14.73 0.77 -5.70
C ILE A 454 -14.88 1.63 -6.96
N SER A 455 -14.81 2.97 -6.84
CA SER A 455 -14.96 3.89 -7.97
C SER A 455 -13.63 4.34 -8.55
N TYR A 456 -12.59 4.37 -7.72
CA TYR A 456 -11.28 4.92 -8.07
C TYR A 456 -10.28 3.86 -8.38
#